data_AF-A0A7V5MID7-F1
#
_entry.id   AF-A0A7V5MID7-F1
#
_cell.length_a   1.000
_cell.length_b   1.000
_cell.length_c   1.000
_cell.angle_alpha   90.00
_cell.angle_beta   90.00
_cell.angle_gamma   90.00
#
_symmetry.space_group_name_H-M   'P 1'
#
loop_
_entity.id
_entity.type
_entity.pdbx_description
1 polymer ?
#
loop_
_entity_poly.entity_id
_entity_poly.type
_entity_poly.pdbx_seq_one_letter_code
_entity_poly.pdbx_strand_id
1 'polypeptide(L)'
;MRRGDIYLVDYGKSRNSFEFGKKRPVVIFQTDKLNFAVEEGIYDYCLVIPISTVEDIVTDDFRIEIKARDKLEQDGFAVCNSICFIHKKYLLEKLTVLSEREIMEIETALKDVFDL
;
A
#
# COMPACT_ATOMS: atom_id res chain seq x y z
N MET A 1 9.87 -2.75 8.54
CA MET A 1 8.63 -3.00 7.79
C MET A 1 8.45 -4.49 7.60
N ARG A 2 7.21 -4.95 7.74
CA ARG A 2 6.77 -6.31 7.43
C ARG A 2 5.60 -6.27 6.45
N ARG A 3 5.32 -7.40 5.83
CA ARG A 3 4.16 -7.61 4.98
C ARG A 3 2.89 -7.33 5.77
N GLY A 4 1.98 -6.56 5.18
CA GLY A 4 0.74 -6.10 5.81
C GLY A 4 0.91 -4.82 6.65
N ASP A 5 2.12 -4.32 6.90
CA ASP A 5 2.28 -3.02 7.55
C ASP A 5 1.71 -1.91 6.65
N ILE A 6 0.98 -0.97 7.25
CA ILE A 6 0.52 0.25 6.57
C ILE A 6 1.44 1.40 6.96
N TYR A 7 2.03 2.06 5.98
CA TYR A 7 2.93 3.20 6.16
C TYR A 7 2.38 4.45 5.49
N LEU A 8 2.62 5.62 6.10
CA LEU A 8 2.47 6.90 5.41
C LEU A 8 3.66 7.09 4.47
N VAL A 9 3.37 7.45 3.21
CA VAL A 9 4.38 7.74 2.19
C VAL A 9 4.27 9.17 1.73
N ASP A 10 5.41 9.86 1.60
CA ASP A 10 5.50 11.16 0.94
C ASP A 10 6.09 11.02 -0.45
N TYR A 11 5.23 11.10 -1.47
CA TYR A 11 5.63 11.04 -2.87
C TYR A 11 6.30 12.33 -3.37
N GLY A 12 6.41 13.36 -2.53
CA GLY A 12 7.00 14.66 -2.86
C GLY A 12 6.07 15.58 -3.65
N LYS A 13 6.65 16.67 -4.18
CA LYS A 13 5.94 17.61 -5.05
C LYS A 13 5.92 17.06 -6.48
N SER A 14 4.79 16.53 -6.94
CA SER A 14 4.65 16.25 -8.37
C SER A 14 4.65 17.58 -9.14
N ARG A 15 5.49 17.67 -10.18
CA ARG A 15 5.53 18.84 -11.07
C ARG A 15 4.34 18.86 -12.03
N ASN A 16 3.64 17.73 -12.20
CA ASN A 16 2.51 17.57 -13.11
C ASN A 16 1.38 16.77 -12.45
N SER A 17 0.15 17.21 -12.68
CA SER A 17 -1.14 16.82 -12.08
C SER A 17 -1.60 15.36 -12.28
N PHE A 18 -0.77 14.49 -12.87
CA PHE A 18 -1.06 13.06 -13.07
C PHE A 18 -0.32 12.13 -12.10
N GLU A 19 0.60 12.66 -11.31
CA GLU A 19 1.28 11.91 -10.25
C GLU A 19 0.72 12.39 -8.91
N PHE A 20 -0.23 11.63 -8.38
CA PHE A 20 -0.23 11.25 -6.96
C PHE A 20 0.25 12.32 -5.95
N GLY A 21 -0.34 13.50 -6.01
CA GLY A 21 -0.12 14.54 -5.01
C GLY A 21 -0.65 14.09 -3.65
N LYS A 22 0.05 14.50 -2.59
CA LYS A 22 -0.23 14.29 -1.16
C LYS A 22 0.41 13.03 -0.57
N LYS A 23 0.86 13.20 0.69
CA LYS A 23 1.19 12.10 1.58
C LYS A 23 -0.01 11.16 1.65
N ARG A 24 0.20 9.86 1.44
CA ARG A 24 -0.88 8.88 1.51
C ARG A 24 -0.43 7.56 2.11
N PRO A 25 -1.34 6.82 2.76
CA PRO A 25 -1.03 5.50 3.26
C PRO A 25 -0.80 4.50 2.12
N VAL A 26 0.07 3.52 2.37
CA VAL A 26 0.30 2.36 1.50
C VAL A 26 0.45 1.11 2.36
N VAL A 27 0.08 -0.05 1.82
CA VAL A 27 0.36 -1.37 2.40
C VAL A 27 1.68 -1.90 1.86
N ILE A 28 2.60 -2.34 2.72
CA ILE A 28 3.77 -3.12 2.31
C ILE A 28 3.31 -4.55 1.99
N PHE A 29 3.50 -5.04 0.75
CA PHE A 29 2.91 -6.33 0.35
C PHE A 29 3.88 -7.37 -0.22
N GLN A 30 5.17 -7.03 -0.35
CA GLN A 30 6.21 -8.02 -0.66
C GLN A 30 6.52 -8.92 0.54
N THR A 31 7.24 -10.01 0.30
CA THR A 31 7.64 -10.97 1.34
C THR A 31 8.52 -10.33 2.42
N ASP A 32 8.46 -10.85 3.64
CA ASP A 32 9.32 -10.37 4.73
C ASP A 32 10.81 -10.58 4.49
N LYS A 33 11.17 -11.58 3.67
CA LYS A 33 12.55 -11.77 3.22
C LYS A 33 13.03 -10.58 2.37
N LEU A 34 12.19 -10.07 1.47
CA LEU A 34 12.50 -8.87 0.68
C LEU A 34 12.47 -7.62 1.55
N ASN A 35 11.54 -7.51 2.49
CA ASN A 35 11.50 -6.39 3.44
C ASN A 35 12.78 -6.31 4.29
N PHE A 36 13.24 -7.44 4.82
CA PHE A 36 14.51 -7.53 5.55
C PHE A 36 15.69 -7.07 4.69
N ALA A 37 15.76 -7.50 3.42
CA ALA A 37 16.81 -7.05 2.50
C ALA A 37 16.78 -5.53 2.25
N VAL A 38 15.61 -4.89 2.27
CA VAL A 38 15.50 -3.44 2.15
C VAL A 38 15.99 -2.71 3.41
N GLU A 39 15.70 -3.27 4.59
CA GLU A 39 16.18 -2.77 5.89
C GLU A 39 17.71 -2.86 6.00
N GLU A 40 18.29 -3.98 5.57
CA GLU A 40 19.74 -4.19 5.54
C GLU A 40 20.46 -3.40 4.43
N GLY A 41 19.74 -2.62 3.63
CA GLY A 41 20.32 -1.80 2.58
C GLY A 41 20.80 -2.57 1.34
N ILE A 42 20.39 -3.83 1.19
CA ILE A 42 20.65 -4.66 0.00
C ILE A 42 19.80 -4.17 -1.17
N TYR A 43 18.55 -3.77 -0.88
CA TYR A 43 17.64 -3.15 -1.84
C TYR A 43 17.12 -1.82 -1.32
N ASP A 44 16.69 -0.96 -2.23
CA ASP A 44 16.15 0.36 -1.90
C ASP A 44 14.65 0.51 -2.18
N TYR A 45 14.07 -0.45 -2.89
CA TYR A 45 12.68 -0.41 -3.33
C TYR A 45 11.88 -1.52 -2.65
N CYS A 46 10.64 -1.20 -2.28
CA CYS A 46 9.66 -2.16 -1.78
C CYS A 46 8.37 -2.06 -2.59
N LEU A 47 7.72 -3.21 -2.79
CA LEU A 47 6.42 -3.28 -3.45
C LEU A 47 5.29 -3.00 -2.44
N VAL A 48 4.42 -2.08 -2.84
CA VAL A 48 3.36 -1.53 -2.00
C VAL A 48 2.04 -1.42 -2.77
N ILE A 49 0.94 -1.41 -2.01
CA ILE A 49 -0.41 -1.17 -2.53
C ILE A 49 -0.91 0.17 -1.97
N PRO A 50 -1.21 1.17 -2.81
CA PRO A 50 -1.72 2.45 -2.35
C PRO A 50 -3.08 2.32 -1.67
N ILE A 51 -3.32 3.14 -0.64
CA ILE A 51 -4.65 3.32 -0.04
C ILE A 51 -5.25 4.63 -0.52
N SER A 52 -6.49 4.57 -1.02
CA SER A 52 -7.29 5.73 -1.42
C SER A 52 -8.52 5.85 -0.53
N THR A 53 -8.97 7.07 -0.26
CA THR A 53 -10.23 7.32 0.47
C THR A 53 -11.35 7.80 -0.44
N VAL A 54 -11.11 7.76 -1.75
CA VAL A 54 -12.11 8.09 -2.77
C VAL A 54 -12.77 6.78 -3.18
N GLU A 55 -14.06 6.66 -2.86
CA GLU A 55 -14.94 5.62 -3.41
C GLU A 55 -14.97 5.74 -4.94
N ASP A 56 -14.90 4.62 -5.64
CA ASP A 56 -15.01 4.58 -7.09
C ASP A 56 -15.92 3.43 -7.48
N ILE A 57 -17.13 3.81 -7.85
CA ILE A 57 -18.26 2.92 -8.10
C ILE A 57 -17.99 1.97 -9.29
N VAL A 58 -16.96 2.25 -10.10
CA VAL A 58 -16.66 1.49 -11.32
C VAL A 58 -15.62 0.37 -11.09
N THR A 59 -14.83 0.41 -10.01
CA THR A 59 -13.64 -0.46 -9.86
C THR A 59 -13.54 -1.17 -8.50
N ASP A 60 -14.67 -1.46 -7.86
CA ASP A 60 -14.68 -2.08 -6.52
C ASP A 60 -14.10 -3.51 -6.50
N ASP A 61 -14.07 -4.23 -7.63
CA ASP A 61 -13.58 -5.61 -7.70
C ASP A 61 -12.11 -5.78 -7.23
N PHE A 62 -11.30 -4.72 -7.33
CA PHE A 62 -9.88 -4.76 -6.92
C PHE A 62 -9.58 -3.85 -5.72
N ARG A 63 -10.62 -3.46 -4.98
CA ARG A 63 -10.53 -2.52 -3.86
C ARG A 63 -10.97 -3.20 -2.57
N ILE A 64 -10.04 -3.32 -1.64
CA ILE A 64 -10.33 -3.93 -0.33
C ILE A 64 -10.52 -2.84 0.70
N GLU A 65 -11.67 -2.83 1.37
CA GLU A 65 -11.98 -1.85 2.41
C GLU A 65 -11.06 -2.02 3.62
N ILE A 66 -10.45 -0.93 4.06
CA ILE A 66 -9.59 -0.86 5.24
C ILE A 66 -10.19 0.17 6.20
N LYS A 67 -10.59 -0.31 7.38
CA LYS A 67 -11.13 0.55 8.43
C LYS A 67 -10.04 1.33 9.17
N ALA A 68 -10.35 2.57 9.52
CA ALA A 68 -9.52 3.43 10.36
C ALA A 68 -9.23 2.75 11.69
N ARG A 69 -7.96 2.77 12.09
CA ARG A 69 -7.46 2.22 13.37
C ARG A 69 -6.04 2.70 13.62
N ASP A 70 -5.65 2.73 14.89
CA ASP A 70 -4.37 3.26 15.36
C ASP A 70 -4.12 4.68 14.81
N LYS A 71 -3.11 4.88 13.96
CA LYS A 71 -2.79 6.18 13.33
C LYS A 71 -3.39 6.34 11.93
N LEU A 72 -4.14 5.36 11.43
CA LEU A 72 -4.89 5.51 10.18
C LEU A 72 -6.17 6.28 10.49
N GLU A 73 -6.19 7.57 10.17
CA GLU A 73 -7.22 8.53 10.63
C GLU A 73 -8.59 8.37 9.97
N GLN A 74 -8.65 7.71 8.81
CA GLN A 74 -9.87 7.60 8.01
C GLN A 74 -9.93 6.25 7.28
N ASP A 75 -11.15 5.76 7.07
CA ASP A 75 -11.44 4.58 6.26
C ASP A 75 -10.94 4.81 4.83
N GLY A 76 -10.60 3.72 4.14
CA GLY A 76 -10.19 3.78 2.75
C GLY A 76 -10.17 2.41 2.10
N PHE A 77 -9.56 2.35 0.93
CA PHE A 77 -9.51 1.18 0.08
C PHE A 77 -8.08 0.91 -0.34
N ALA A 78 -7.59 -0.31 -0.10
CA ALA A 78 -6.37 -0.80 -0.72
C ALA A 78 -6.65 -1.05 -2.21
N VAL A 79 -6.01 -0.27 -3.09
CA VAL A 79 -6.27 -0.26 -4.53
C VAL A 79 -5.33 -1.23 -5.24
N CYS A 80 -5.70 -2.51 -5.29
CA CYS A 80 -4.82 -3.62 -5.66
C CYS A 80 -4.32 -3.54 -7.11
N ASN A 81 -5.14 -3.05 -8.04
CA ASN A 81 -4.75 -2.81 -9.43
C ASN A 81 -3.79 -1.62 -9.61
N SER A 82 -3.45 -0.89 -8.54
CA SER A 82 -2.47 0.20 -8.52
C SER A 82 -1.18 -0.15 -7.77
N ILE A 83 -0.91 -1.45 -7.58
CA ILE A 83 0.31 -1.95 -6.95
C ILE A 83 1.57 -1.43 -7.67
N CYS A 84 2.56 -0.97 -6.90
CA CYS A 84 3.78 -0.39 -7.46
C CYS A 84 4.98 -0.53 -6.52
N PHE A 85 6.18 -0.26 -7.04
CA PHE A 85 7.39 -0.14 -6.23
C PHE A 85 7.60 1.30 -5.78
N ILE A 86 8.01 1.49 -4.52
CA ILE A 86 8.47 2.78 -3.99
C ILE A 86 9.86 2.64 -3.40
N HIS A 87 10.64 3.71 -3.49
CA HIS A 87 11.92 3.78 -2.79
C HIS A 87 11.68 4.00 -1.28
N LYS A 88 12.37 3.25 -0.42
CA LYS A 88 12.26 3.30 1.05
C LYS A 88 12.42 4.69 1.66
N LYS A 89 13.13 5.61 0.98
CA LYS A 89 13.31 7.00 1.44
C LYS A 89 12.00 7.81 1.50
N TYR A 90 10.96 7.35 0.81
CA TYR A 90 9.65 7.98 0.81
C TYR A 90 8.72 7.45 1.92
N LEU A 91 9.08 6.34 2.58
CA LEU A 91 8.38 5.85 3.76
C LEU A 91 8.63 6.80 4.93
N LEU A 92 7.56 7.26 5.58
CA LEU A 92 7.64 8.16 6.73
C LEU A 92 7.48 7.40 8.04
N GLU A 93 6.27 6.93 8.33
CA GLU A 93 5.96 6.25 9.58
C GLU A 93 4.96 5.11 9.38
N LYS A 94 5.04 4.10 10.25
CA LYS A 94 4.04 3.05 10.32
C LYS A 94 2.77 3.60 10.98
N LEU A 95 1.64 3.41 10.32
CA LEU A 95 0.33 3.86 10.75
C LEU A 95 -0.43 2.76 11.52
N THR A 96 -0.48 1.56 10.94
CA THR A 96 -1.15 0.38 11.51
C THR A 96 -0.66 -0.89 10.79
N VAL A 97 -1.36 -2.01 10.96
CA VAL A 97 -1.14 -3.27 10.26
C VAL A 97 -2.48 -3.83 9.79
N LEU A 98 -2.47 -4.55 8.67
CA LEU A 98 -3.61 -5.32 8.21
C LEU A 98 -3.88 -6.51 9.15
N SER A 99 -5.15 -6.85 9.29
CA SER A 99 -5.58 -8.14 9.81
C SER A 99 -5.29 -9.26 8.81
N GLU A 100 -5.24 -10.51 9.29
CA GLU A 100 -5.08 -11.68 8.43
C GLU A 100 -6.17 -11.77 7.36
N ARG A 101 -7.40 -11.39 7.72
CA ARG A 101 -8.53 -11.34 6.78
C ARG A 101 -8.28 -10.38 5.63
N GLU A 102 -7.89 -9.14 5.92
CA GLU A 102 -7.62 -8.13 4.88
C GLU A 102 -6.43 -8.56 4.00
N ILE A 103 -5.42 -9.24 4.57
CA ILE A 103 -4.32 -9.83 3.78
C ILE A 103 -4.86 -10.87 2.79
N MET A 104 -5.73 -11.79 3.23
CA MET A 104 -6.30 -12.82 2.35
C MET A 104 -7.20 -12.23 1.25
N GLU A 105 -7.98 -11.19 1.57
CA GLU A 105 -8.81 -10.47 0.60
C GLU A 105 -7.93 -9.80 -0.48
N ILE A 106 -6.85 -9.12 -0.08
CA ILE A 106 -5.88 -8.53 -1.01
C ILE A 106 -5.18 -9.61 -1.85
N GLU A 107 -4.77 -10.73 -1.25
CA GLU A 107 -4.16 -11.84 -2.00
C GLU A 107 -5.08 -12.39 -3.08
N THR A 108 -6.37 -12.49 -2.78
CA THR A 108 -7.39 -12.93 -3.73
C THR A 108 -7.51 -11.92 -4.87
N ALA A 109 -7.69 -10.63 -4.54
CA ALA A 109 -7.75 -9.57 -5.53
C ALA A 109 -6.49 -9.51 -6.41
N LEU A 110 -5.29 -9.74 -5.87
CA LEU A 110 -4.06 -9.77 -6.66
C LEU A 110 -3.98 -10.97 -7.60
N LYS A 111 -4.51 -12.14 -7.22
CA LYS A 111 -4.61 -13.27 -8.15
C LYS A 111 -5.47 -12.90 -9.35
N ASP A 112 -6.60 -12.24 -9.10
CA ASP A 112 -7.49 -11.78 -10.16
C ASP A 112 -6.83 -10.69 -11.03
N VAL A 113 -6.10 -9.74 -10.42
CA VAL A 113 -5.33 -8.69 -11.14
C VAL A 113 -4.28 -9.29 -12.07
N PHE A 114 -3.66 -10.40 -11.68
CA PHE A 114 -2.54 -11.01 -12.42
C PHE A 114 -2.90 -12.27 -13.20
N ASP A 115 -4.17 -12.70 -13.19
CA ASP A 115 -4.65 -13.94 -13.81
C ASP A 115 -3.87 -15.18 -13.34
N LEU A 116 -3.76 -15.34 -12.00
CA LEU A 116 -2.97 -16.38 -11.31
C LEU A 116 -3.81 -17.44 -10.59
#